data_AF-A0A848GZ47-F1
#
_entry.id   AF-A0A848GZ47-F1
#
_cell.length_a   1.000
_cell.length_b   1.000
_cell.length_c   1.000
_cell.angle_alpha   90.00
_cell.angle_beta   90.00
_cell.angle_gamma   90.00
#
_symmetry.space_group_name_H-M   'P 1'
#
loop_
_entity.id
_entity.type
_entity.pdbx_description
1 polymer ?
#
loop_
_entity_poly.entity_id
_entity_poly.type
_entity_poly.pdbx_seq_one_letter_code
_entity_poly.pdbx_strand_id
1 'polypeptide(L)' 'MRRAFILAAGALLLAGCAEKEQTASGIKSDQQPFAGTNHAVFMAPSWKPGDRTSWESQLKNRTVQGQNDYVKVP' A
#
# COMPACT_ATOMS: atom_id res chain seq x y z
N MET A 1 -39.31 -1.15 -30.60
CA MET A 1 -39.41 -1.92 -29.33
C MET A 1 -38.15 -2.73 -29.04
N ARG A 2 -37.94 -3.90 -29.66
CA ARG A 2 -36.83 -4.83 -29.31
C ARG A 2 -35.41 -4.27 -29.50
N ARG A 3 -35.17 -3.52 -30.58
CA ARG A 3 -33.87 -2.86 -30.86
C ARG A 3 -33.53 -1.76 -29.86
N ALA A 4 -34.53 -1.00 -29.42
CA ALA A 4 -34.36 0.05 -28.41
C ALA A 4 -33.97 -0.54 -27.05
N PHE A 5 -34.53 -1.70 -26.70
CA PHE A 5 -34.18 -2.43 -25.48
C PHE A 5 -32.73 -2.92 -25.46
N ILE A 6 -32.24 -3.44 -26.60
CA ILE A 6 -30.86 -3.91 -26.72
C ILE A 6 -29.87 -2.75 -26.58
N LEU A 7 -30.17 -1.60 -27.19
CA LEU A 7 -29.32 -0.40 -27.08
C LEU A 7 -29.29 0.16 -25.66
N ALA A 8 -30.45 0.22 -24.99
CA ALA A 8 -30.54 0.68 -23.61
C ALA A 8 -29.77 -0.23 -22.64
N ALA A 9 -29.86 -1.56 -22.82
CA ALA A 9 -29.11 -2.53 -22.03
C ALA A 9 -27.59 -2.40 -22.23
N GLY A 10 -27.15 -2.17 -23.47
CA GLY A 10 -25.73 -1.94 -23.77
C GLY A 10 -25.19 -0.68 -23.08
N ALA A 11 -25.93 0.43 -23.12
CA ALA A 11 -25.51 1.69 -22.48
C ALA A 11 -25.33 1.55 -20.95
N LEU A 12 -26.19 0.77 -20.28
CA LEU A 12 -26.10 0.52 -18.84
C LEU A 12 -24.85 -0.30 -18.46
N LEU A 13 -24.42 -1.23 -19.30
CA LEU A 13 -23.21 -2.04 -19.05
C LEU A 13 -21.91 -1.23 -19.16
N LEU A 14 -21.90 -0.15 -19.94
CA LEU A 14 -20.73 0.73 -20.10
C LEU A 14 -20.60 1.80 -19.00
N ALA A 15 -21.59 1.93 -18.12
CA ALA A 15 -21.59 2.96 -17.07
C ALA A 15 -20.47 2.78 -16.02
N GLY A 16 -19.84 1.61 -15.94
CA GLY A 16 -18.73 1.34 -15.01
C GLY A 16 -17.45 2.15 -15.26
N CYS A 17 -17.24 2.67 -16.47
CA CYS A 17 -16.11 3.56 -16.77
C CYS A 17 -16.47 5.06 -16.78
N ALA A 18 -17.73 5.40 -16.50
CA ALA A 18 -18.20 6.79 -16.52
C ALA A 18 -18.17 7.45 -15.14
N GLU A 19 -17.54 6.81 -14.16
CA GLU A 19 -17.35 7.41 -12.84
C GLU A 19 -16.39 8.59 -12.90
N LYS A 20 -16.71 9.65 -12.16
CA LYS A 20 -15.77 10.76 -11.98
C LYS A 20 -14.59 10.24 -11.19
N GLU A 21 -13.37 10.60 -11.61
CA GLU A 21 -12.15 10.29 -10.87
C GLU A 21 -12.35 10.58 -9.37
N GLN A 22 -12.00 9.61 -8.53
CA GLN A 22 -12.00 9.82 -7.08
C GLN A 22 -10.88 10.80 -6.73
N THR A 23 -11.19 12.10 -6.77
CA THR A 23 -10.25 13.18 -6.43
C THR A 23 -10.10 13.39 -4.92
N ALA A 24 -10.85 12.64 -4.11
CA ALA A 24 -10.65 12.58 -2.68
C ALA A 24 -9.30 11.89 -2.42
N SER A 25 -8.25 12.69 -2.26
CA SER A 25 -7.05 12.23 -1.57
C SER A 25 -7.46 11.90 -0.14
N GLY A 26 -7.19 10.67 0.29
CA GLY A 26 -7.39 10.31 1.69
C GLY A 26 -6.62 11.27 2.60
N ILE A 27 -7.15 11.56 3.80
CA ILE A 27 -6.36 12.26 4.82
C ILE A 27 -5.22 11.31 5.21
N LYS A 28 -3.97 11.73 4.99
CA LYS A 28 -2.80 11.01 5.50
C LYS A 28 -2.73 11.21 7.02
N SER A 29 -3.46 10.37 7.75
CA SER A 29 -3.50 10.38 9.22
C SER A 29 -2.49 9.42 9.86
N ASP A 30 -1.75 8.67 9.06
CA ASP A 30 -0.79 7.69 9.57
C ASP A 30 0.39 8.37 10.26
N GLN A 31 0.83 7.78 11.36
CA GLN A 31 2.07 8.17 12.03
C GLN A 31 3.29 7.77 11.21
N GLN A 32 4.42 8.42 11.51
CA GLN A 32 5.70 8.03 10.89
C GLN A 32 6.00 6.55 11.21
N PRO A 33 6.41 5.72 10.24
CA PRO A 33 6.63 4.29 10.46
C PRO A 33 7.70 3.99 11.53
N PHE A 34 8.70 4.88 11.66
CA PHE A 34 9.75 4.77 12.67
C PHE A 34 9.34 5.34 14.04
N ALA A 35 8.15 5.92 14.20
CA ALA A 35 7.66 6.36 15.50
C ALA A 35 7.49 5.17 16.46
N GLY A 36 7.25 3.96 15.92
CA GLY A 36 7.10 2.74 16.70
C GLY A 36 5.83 2.70 17.53
N THR A 37 5.77 1.79 18.49
CA THR A 37 4.64 1.63 19.41
C THR A 37 5.14 1.61 20.84
N ASN A 38 4.24 1.81 21.81
CA ASN A 38 4.57 1.66 23.22
C ASN A 38 4.59 0.18 23.68
N HIS A 39 4.49 -0.77 22.75
CA HIS A 39 4.41 -2.20 23.03
C HIS A 39 5.63 -2.91 22.44
N ALA A 40 6.61 -3.20 23.30
CA ALA A 40 7.88 -3.83 22.91
C ALA A 40 7.70 -5.17 22.16
N VAL A 41 6.61 -5.90 22.43
CA VAL A 41 6.30 -7.18 21.76
C VAL A 41 6.11 -7.05 20.24
N PHE A 42 5.77 -5.85 19.74
CA PHE A 42 5.60 -5.59 18.31
C PHE A 42 6.80 -4.87 17.69
N MET A 43 7.91 -4.75 18.43
CA MET A 43 9.12 -4.06 17.98
C MET A 43 10.30 -5.01 17.95
N ALA A 44 11.20 -4.80 16.99
CA ALA A 44 12.45 -5.54 16.94
C ALA A 44 13.30 -5.19 18.18
N PRO A 45 13.89 -6.18 18.88
CA PRO A 45 14.57 -5.96 20.16
C PRO A 45 15.71 -4.94 20.13
N SER A 46 16.39 -4.79 18.99
CA SER A 46 17.54 -3.89 18.80
C SER A 46 17.17 -2.50 18.29
N TRP A 47 15.88 -2.18 18.15
CA TRP A 47 15.40 -0.90 17.65
C TRP A 47 14.51 -0.18 18.68
N LYS A 48 14.52 1.15 18.65
CA LYS A 48 13.78 2.02 19.57
C LYS A 48 12.79 2.93 18.81
N PRO A 49 11.58 3.17 19.37
CA PRO A 49 10.66 4.21 18.88
C PRO A 49 11.38 5.53 18.57
N GLY A 50 11.11 6.10 17.40
CA GLY A 50 11.69 7.36 16.93
C GLY A 50 13.06 7.24 16.26
N ASP A 51 13.78 6.11 16.40
CA ASP A 51 15.07 5.92 15.75
C ASP A 51 14.90 5.53 14.28
N ARG A 52 14.83 6.56 13.43
CA ARG A 52 14.70 6.42 11.98
C ARG A 52 15.87 5.67 11.35
N THR A 53 17.10 6.01 11.72
CA THR A 53 18.31 5.45 11.09
C THR A 53 18.41 3.94 11.36
N SER A 54 18.19 3.53 12.60
CA SER A 54 18.17 2.11 12.96
C SER A 54 17.01 1.37 12.28
N TRP A 55 15.82 1.98 12.21
CA TRP A 55 14.67 1.41 11.51
C TRP A 55 14.95 1.17 10.01
N GLU A 56 15.45 2.18 9.31
CA GLU A 56 15.79 2.09 7.87
C GLU A 56 16.88 1.05 7.62
N SER A 57 17.89 0.97 8.51
CA SER A 57 18.95 -0.03 8.43
C SER A 57 18.41 -1.46 8.55
N GLN A 58 17.50 -1.71 9.50
CA GLN A 58 16.86 -3.02 9.65
C GLN A 58 16.04 -3.41 8.42
N LEU A 59 15.29 -2.46 7.85
CA LEU A 59 14.53 -2.71 6.63
C LEU A 59 15.44 -3.05 5.46
N LYS A 60 16.50 -2.25 5.25
CA LYS A 60 17.48 -2.51 4.19
C LYS A 60 18.11 -3.90 4.34
N ASN A 61 18.48 -4.27 5.56
CA ASN A 61 19.04 -5.59 5.82
C ASN A 61 18.05 -6.71 5.46
N ARG A 62 16.78 -6.59 5.90
CA ARG A 62 15.74 -7.58 5.64
C ARG A 62 15.41 -7.70 4.15
N THR A 63 15.22 -6.57 3.46
CA THR A 63 14.78 -6.57 2.06
C THR A 63 15.91 -7.01 1.14
N VAL A 64 17.15 -6.55 1.37
CA VAL A 64 18.28 -6.84 0.47
C VAL A 64 18.91 -8.20 0.77
N GLN A 65 19.10 -8.57 2.04
CA GLN A 65 19.84 -9.79 2.41
C GLN A 65 18.93 -10.99 2.72
N GLY A 66 17.66 -10.73 3.07
CA GLY A 66 16.74 -11.75 3.54
C GLY A 66 15.71 -12.20 2.51
N GLN A 67 15.15 -11.27 1.73
CA GLN A 67 13.93 -11.51 0.94
C GLN A 67 14.09 -11.26 -0.57
N ASN A 68 15.24 -10.75 -1.01
CA ASN A 68 15.50 -10.52 -2.41
C ASN A 68 16.31 -11.67 -3.00
N ASP A 69 15.61 -12.63 -3.61
CA ASP A 69 16.23 -13.80 -4.25
C ASP A 69 17.11 -13.42 -5.46
N TYR A 70 16.89 -12.25 -6.08
CA TYR A 70 17.72 -11.74 -7.19
C TYR A 70 19.11 -11.28 -6.73
N VAL A 71 19.28 -10.93 -5.45
CA VAL A 71 20.57 -10.47 -4.91
C VAL A 71 21.50 -11.64 -4.58
N LYS A 72 20.99 -12.88 -4.57
CA LYS A 72 21.74 -14.10 -4.28
C LYS A 72 22.05 -14.94 -5.52
N VAL A 73 21.84 -14.40 -6.73
CA VAL A 73 22.26 -15.05 -7.97
C VAL A 73 23.70 -14.61 -8.26
N PRO A 74 24.68 -15.54 -8.34
CA PRO A 74 26.06 -15.24 -8.68
C PRO A 74 26.23 -14.56 -10.05
#